data_AF-A0A5A9N674-F1
#
_entry.id   AF-A0A5A9N674-F1
#
_cell.length_a   1.000
_cell.length_b   1.000
_cell.length_c   1.000
_cell.angle_alpha   90.00
_cell.angle_beta   90.00
_cell.angle_gamma   90.00
#
_symmetry.space_group_name_H-M   'P 1'
#
loop_
_entity.id
_entity.type
_entity.pdbx_description
1 polymer ?
#
loop_
_entity_poly.entity_id
_entity_poly.type
_entity_poly.pdbx_seq_one_letter_code
_entity_poly.pdbx_strand_id
1 'polypeptide(L)'
;MSGEIRRVVSKDGHNNVKIDNVEGMIKLFLHDIWTTVVDMKWRYKITLFASTFIMTWFTFGVVFYLIGLRNGDFAADPLSNHTACVMNVETLTGAYLFSLETQTTIGYGFRHVSEECPLAILALVVQLVVTGLAEIFVTGAFLAKLARPKKRAESIKFSRSAVVCERQGRRCLMVRVANMRKSLLIQCQLSGKLLSPYVTREGEKSLIRQATLDFQLDSSDECPFLLMPLTFCHVLDGRSPLADLTADNLPTRQFELLVTLNGTMESTGAICQSRTSYVPQEILWGYEFKAVLFNTPAGKLVADFSFFDEVHRCGEPAALTDDTEKLQLEEEYRRHSEADL
;
A
#
# COMPACT_ATOMS: atom_id res chain seq x y z
N MET A 1 8.62 -32.21 12.63
CA MET A 1 9.15 -30.85 12.92
C MET A 1 9.09 -30.06 11.63
N SER A 2 8.10 -29.19 11.48
CA SER A 2 8.00 -28.25 10.35
C SER A 2 9.17 -27.27 10.48
N GLY A 3 10.27 -27.50 9.76
CA GLY A 3 11.34 -26.53 9.67
C GLY A 3 10.78 -25.24 9.08
N GLU A 4 10.75 -24.15 9.85
CA GLU A 4 10.36 -22.83 9.35
C GLU A 4 11.28 -22.47 8.19
N ILE A 5 10.72 -22.44 6.98
CA ILE A 5 11.44 -21.97 5.80
C ILE A 5 11.64 -20.46 5.99
N ARG A 6 12.87 -20.07 6.34
CA ARG A 6 13.25 -18.67 6.52
C ARG A 6 13.13 -17.95 5.18
N ARG A 7 12.11 -17.09 5.06
CA ARG A 7 11.83 -16.26 3.87
C ARG A 7 12.12 -14.78 4.15
N VAL A 8 12.74 -14.11 3.18
CA VAL A 8 13.07 -12.68 3.20
C VAL A 8 11.82 -11.85 2.93
N VAL A 9 10.93 -12.31 2.07
CA VAL A 9 9.66 -11.65 1.75
C VAL A 9 8.51 -12.63 2.00
N SER A 10 7.42 -12.16 2.61
CA SER A 10 6.20 -12.96 2.78
C SER A 10 5.44 -13.11 1.46
N LYS A 11 4.48 -14.05 1.41
CA LYS A 11 3.60 -14.19 0.25
C LYS A 11 2.80 -12.92 -0.05
N ASP A 12 2.47 -12.17 1.01
CA ASP A 12 1.76 -10.88 0.94
C ASP A 12 2.68 -9.69 0.61
N GLY A 13 3.98 -9.93 0.38
CA GLY A 13 4.94 -8.90 -0.02
C GLY A 13 5.54 -8.07 1.13
N HIS A 14 5.35 -8.49 2.39
CA HIS A 14 5.99 -7.89 3.55
C HIS A 14 7.45 -8.35 3.70
N ASN A 15 8.32 -7.42 4.08
CA ASN A 15 9.74 -7.72 4.30
C ASN A 15 9.94 -8.31 5.70
N ASN A 16 10.60 -9.46 5.80
CA ASN A 16 10.94 -10.13 7.07
C ASN A 16 12.37 -9.82 7.55
N VAL A 17 12.96 -8.72 7.06
CA VAL A 17 14.30 -8.27 7.44
C VAL A 17 14.19 -7.21 8.51
N LYS A 18 14.73 -7.49 9.69
CA LYS A 18 14.90 -6.49 10.75
C LYS A 18 16.19 -5.73 10.51
N ILE A 19 16.10 -4.40 10.39
CA ILE A 19 17.26 -3.51 10.39
C ILE A 19 17.59 -3.21 11.85
N ASP A 20 18.81 -3.48 12.27
CA ASP A 20 19.27 -3.26 13.65
C ASP A 20 20.56 -2.42 13.66
N ASN A 21 20.85 -1.74 14.77
CA ASN A 21 22.07 -0.93 14.97
C ASN A 21 22.39 0.11 13.87
N VAL A 22 21.40 0.90 13.44
CA VAL A 22 21.67 2.08 12.61
C VAL A 22 21.93 3.28 13.53
N GLU A 23 23.20 3.66 13.68
CA GLU A 23 23.56 4.87 14.42
C GLU A 23 22.89 6.09 13.79
N GLY A 24 22.31 6.96 14.63
CA GLY A 24 21.67 8.19 14.15
C GLY A 24 20.33 8.00 13.43
N MET A 25 19.67 6.84 13.54
CA MET A 25 18.35 6.60 12.92
C MET A 25 17.30 7.66 13.30
N ILE A 26 17.30 8.12 14.55
CA ILE A 26 16.42 9.20 15.03
C ILE A 26 16.75 10.53 14.32
N LYS A 27 18.03 10.84 14.11
CA LYS A 27 18.47 12.06 13.41
C LYS A 27 18.07 12.03 11.93
N LEU A 28 18.14 10.86 11.29
CA LEU A 28 17.65 10.65 9.92
C LEU A 28 16.13 10.91 9.81
N PHE A 29 15.33 10.33 10.71
CA PHE A 29 13.87 10.57 10.72
C PHE A 29 13.51 12.02 11.05
N LEU A 30 14.26 12.69 11.93
CA LEU A 30 14.03 14.09 12.27
C LEU A 30 14.49 15.06 11.17
N HIS A 31 15.48 14.68 10.35
CA HIS A 31 15.88 15.50 9.20
C HIS A 31 14.86 15.39 8.06
N ASP A 32 14.20 14.24 7.93
CA ASP A 32 13.14 14.00 6.95
C ASP A 32 11.75 13.90 7.62
N ILE A 33 11.33 15.03 8.23
CA ILE A 33 10.05 15.14 8.94
C ILE A 33 8.88 14.86 7.99
N TRP A 34 8.96 15.31 6.74
CA TRP A 34 7.89 15.14 5.76
C TRP A 34 7.62 13.67 5.47
N THR A 35 8.64 12.89 5.08
CA THR A 35 8.40 11.46 4.80
C THR A 35 7.97 10.73 6.06
N THR A 36 8.57 11.04 7.21
CA THR A 36 8.22 10.46 8.51
C THR A 36 6.74 10.66 8.85
N VAL A 37 6.22 11.90 8.72
CA VAL A 37 4.81 12.21 8.98
C VAL A 37 3.89 11.54 7.95
N VAL A 38 4.29 11.47 6.68
CA VAL A 38 3.49 10.81 5.63
C VAL A 38 3.43 9.29 5.86
N ASP A 39 4.53 8.66 6.24
CA ASP A 39 4.65 7.21 6.44
C ASP A 39 4.05 6.70 7.75
N MET A 40 3.98 7.55 8.76
CA MET A 40 3.40 7.23 10.07
C MET A 40 1.99 6.62 9.99
N LYS A 41 1.71 5.61 10.81
CA LYS A 41 0.39 4.93 10.83
C LYS A 41 -0.73 5.93 11.16
N TRP A 42 -1.94 5.68 10.63
CA TRP A 42 -3.11 6.56 10.80
C TRP A 42 -3.37 6.93 12.27
N ARG A 43 -3.30 5.95 13.19
CA ARG A 43 -3.49 6.19 14.63
C ARG A 43 -2.56 7.28 15.16
N TYR A 44 -1.26 7.18 14.88
CA TYR A 44 -0.27 8.13 15.37
C TYR A 44 -0.36 9.47 14.63
N LYS A 45 -0.75 9.47 13.35
CA LYS A 45 -1.00 10.69 12.58
C LYS A 45 -2.15 11.51 13.15
N ILE A 46 -3.29 10.87 13.41
CA ILE A 46 -4.46 11.52 14.00
C ILE A 46 -4.12 12.04 15.40
N THR A 47 -3.47 11.23 16.24
CA THR A 47 -3.04 11.66 17.58
C THR A 47 -2.05 12.83 17.52
N LEU A 48 -1.05 12.79 16.64
CA LEU A 48 -0.07 13.86 16.48
C LEU A 48 -0.78 15.17 16.15
N PHE A 49 -1.61 15.20 15.11
CA PHE A 49 -2.29 16.43 14.71
C PHE A 49 -3.29 16.93 15.74
N ALA A 50 -4.09 16.04 16.36
CA ALA A 50 -4.98 16.43 17.45
C ALA A 50 -4.20 17.05 18.62
N SER A 51 -3.06 16.46 19.00
CA SER A 51 -2.21 17.01 20.04
C SER A 51 -1.63 18.38 19.66
N THR A 52 -1.17 18.57 18.42
CA THR A 52 -0.65 19.85 17.95
C THR A 52 -1.72 20.95 17.97
N PHE A 53 -2.96 20.65 17.55
CA PHE A 53 -4.06 21.61 17.61
C PHE A 53 -4.40 22.01 19.04
N ILE A 54 -4.56 21.03 19.95
CA ILE A 54 -4.85 21.32 21.36
C ILE A 54 -3.73 22.15 22.00
N MET A 55 -2.46 21.80 21.74
CA MET A 55 -1.31 22.52 22.28
C MET A 55 -1.20 23.94 21.73
N THR A 56 -1.50 24.16 20.45
CA THR A 56 -1.49 25.51 19.85
C THR A 56 -2.64 26.36 20.37
N TRP A 57 -3.86 25.81 20.49
CA TRP A 57 -4.99 26.51 21.13
C TRP A 57 -4.66 26.93 22.56
N PHE A 58 -4.05 26.04 23.33
CA PHE A 58 -3.63 26.33 24.70
C PHE A 58 -2.52 27.39 24.75
N THR A 59 -1.51 27.28 23.89
CA THR A 59 -0.38 28.24 23.85
C THR A 59 -0.86 29.65 23.54
N PHE A 60 -1.69 29.83 22.50
CA PHE A 60 -2.26 31.14 22.18
C PHE A 60 -3.26 31.60 23.25
N GLY A 61 -4.03 30.69 23.84
CA GLY A 61 -4.89 31.01 24.99
C GLY A 61 -4.11 31.57 26.17
N VAL A 62 -2.95 31.00 26.49
CA VAL A 62 -2.02 31.54 27.50
C VAL A 62 -1.48 32.91 27.08
N VAL A 63 -1.14 33.11 25.81
CA VAL A 63 -0.68 34.43 25.30
C VAL A 63 -1.77 35.49 25.50
N PHE A 64 -3.02 35.24 25.10
CA PHE A 64 -4.12 36.20 25.30
C PHE A 64 -4.42 36.42 26.79
N TYR A 65 -4.35 35.37 27.60
CA TYR A 65 -4.52 35.51 29.05
C TYR A 65 -3.43 36.39 29.66
N LEU A 66 -2.16 36.23 29.26
CA LEU A 66 -1.05 37.07 29.73
C LEU A 66 -1.18 38.52 29.25
N ILE A 67 -1.70 38.75 28.04
CA ILE A 67 -1.98 40.09 27.52
C ILE A 67 -3.04 40.78 28.39
N GLY A 68 -4.15 40.09 28.68
CA GLY A 68 -5.20 40.62 29.55
C GLY A 68 -4.69 40.86 30.98
N LEU A 69 -3.86 39.96 31.52
CA LEU A 69 -3.26 40.12 32.85
C LEU A 69 -2.36 41.36 32.93
N ARG A 70 -1.60 41.62 31.87
CA ARG A 70 -0.75 42.81 31.77
C ARG A 70 -1.56 44.10 31.61
N ASN A 71 -2.69 44.04 30.89
CA ASN A 71 -3.57 45.19 30.69
C ASN A 71 -4.42 45.50 31.94
N GLY A 72 -4.58 44.53 32.84
CA GLY A 72 -5.42 44.66 34.03
C GLY A 72 -6.86 44.20 33.85
N ASP A 73 -7.15 43.44 32.78
CA ASP A 73 -8.50 42.99 32.40
C ASP A 73 -9.19 42.15 33.49
N PHE A 74 -8.43 41.58 34.42
CA PHE A 74 -8.91 40.72 35.51
C PHE A 74 -8.97 41.41 36.88
N ALA A 75 -8.76 42.73 36.95
CA ALA A 75 -8.83 43.47 38.21
C ALA A 75 -10.26 43.48 38.78
N ALA A 76 -10.40 43.28 40.10
CA ALA A 76 -11.70 43.20 40.76
C ALA A 76 -12.47 44.55 40.81
N ASP A 77 -11.75 45.66 40.65
CA ASP A 77 -12.32 47.01 40.59
C ASP A 77 -11.70 47.77 39.39
N PRO A 78 -12.20 47.55 38.17
CA PRO A 78 -11.70 48.23 36.98
C PRO A 78 -12.07 49.72 37.04
N LEU A 79 -11.13 50.61 36.70
CA LEU A 79 -11.47 52.02 36.49
C LEU A 79 -12.59 52.13 35.45
N SER A 80 -13.49 53.09 35.61
CA SER A 80 -14.65 53.28 34.72
C SER A 80 -14.31 53.49 33.24
N ASN A 81 -13.04 53.79 32.92
CA ASN A 81 -12.51 53.98 31.57
C ASN A 81 -11.66 52.79 31.08
N HIS A 82 -11.63 51.66 31.79
CA HIS A 82 -10.85 50.50 31.40
C HIS A 82 -11.59 49.67 30.34
N THR A 83 -10.97 49.53 29.18
CA THR A 83 -11.42 48.69 28.08
C THR A 83 -10.55 47.44 27.99
N ALA A 84 -11.17 46.27 28.06
CA ALA A 84 -10.45 44.99 28.02
C ALA A 84 -9.82 44.78 26.64
N CYS A 85 -8.65 44.12 26.58
CA CYS A 85 -8.01 43.78 25.31
C CYS A 85 -8.83 42.74 24.53
N VAL A 86 -9.43 41.78 25.24
CA VAL A 86 -10.35 40.79 24.68
C VAL A 86 -11.61 40.76 25.52
N MET A 87 -12.73 41.09 24.90
CA MET A 87 -14.02 41.19 25.58
C MET A 87 -14.48 39.81 26.05
N ASN A 88 -15.09 39.78 27.24
CA ASN A 88 -15.68 38.57 27.86
C ASN A 88 -14.68 37.41 28.08
N VAL A 89 -13.42 37.75 28.34
CA VAL A 89 -12.37 36.82 28.79
C VAL A 89 -12.02 37.15 30.23
N GLU A 90 -12.54 36.37 31.17
CA GLU A 90 -12.33 36.56 32.62
C GLU A 90 -11.42 35.49 33.24
N THR A 91 -11.22 34.37 32.54
CA THR A 91 -10.49 33.20 33.04
C THR A 91 -9.57 32.64 31.97
N LEU A 92 -8.58 31.83 32.38
CA LEU A 92 -7.73 31.09 31.44
C LEU A 92 -8.55 30.19 30.51
N THR A 93 -9.63 29.59 31.02
CA THR A 93 -10.57 28.81 30.20
C THR A 93 -11.27 29.68 29.15
N GLY A 94 -11.66 30.91 29.52
CA GLY A 94 -12.21 31.88 28.57
C GLY A 94 -11.21 32.26 27.48
N ALA A 95 -9.93 32.45 27.84
CA ALA A 95 -8.87 32.76 26.88
C ALA A 95 -8.55 31.57 25.96
N TYR A 96 -8.58 30.34 26.49
CA TYR A 96 -8.47 29.12 25.69
C TYR A 96 -9.62 29.00 24.69
N LEU A 97 -10.86 29.25 25.11
CA LEU A 97 -12.02 29.22 24.22
C LEU A 97 -11.91 30.31 23.14
N PHE A 98 -11.51 31.53 23.50
CA PHE A 98 -11.25 32.58 22.51
C PHE A 98 -10.18 32.18 21.48
N SER A 99 -9.06 31.61 21.94
CA SER A 99 -7.99 31.11 21.07
C SER A 99 -8.47 30.00 20.15
N LEU A 100 -9.27 29.05 20.66
CA LEU A 100 -9.89 27.99 19.86
C LEU A 100 -10.84 28.57 18.81
N GLU A 101 -11.75 29.46 19.21
CA GLU A 101 -12.75 30.11 18.33
C GLU A 101 -12.06 30.88 17.20
N THR A 102 -10.95 31.54 17.51
CA THR A 102 -10.14 32.31 16.56
C THR A 102 -9.40 31.39 15.59
N GLN A 103 -8.66 30.41 16.11
CA GLN A 103 -7.86 29.49 15.31
C GLN A 103 -8.71 28.59 14.41
N THR A 104 -9.87 28.14 14.89
CA THR A 104 -10.80 27.33 14.07
C THR A 104 -11.69 28.18 13.17
N THR A 105 -11.60 29.51 13.26
CA THR A 105 -12.44 30.47 12.54
C THR A 105 -13.94 30.31 12.78
N ILE A 106 -14.33 29.69 13.91
CA ILE A 106 -15.74 29.58 14.31
C ILE A 106 -16.27 30.95 14.72
N GLY A 107 -15.49 31.68 15.54
CA GLY A 107 -15.76 33.06 15.93
C GLY A 107 -17.21 33.34 16.36
N TYR A 108 -17.66 32.78 17.48
CA TYR A 108 -19.05 32.99 17.96
C TYR A 108 -19.41 34.46 18.20
N GLY A 109 -18.42 35.34 18.35
CA GLY A 109 -18.59 36.79 18.51
C GLY A 109 -18.81 37.24 19.95
N PHE A 110 -19.13 36.31 20.86
CA PHE A 110 -19.21 36.58 22.29
C PHE A 110 -17.86 37.06 22.84
N ARG A 111 -16.75 36.48 22.38
CA ARG A 111 -15.38 36.92 22.68
C ARG A 111 -14.77 37.53 21.43
N HIS A 112 -14.29 38.77 21.54
CA HIS A 112 -13.69 39.49 20.42
C HIS A 112 -12.60 40.44 20.91
N VAL A 113 -11.62 40.73 20.04
CA VAL A 113 -10.52 41.64 20.31
C VAL A 113 -11.00 43.09 20.20
N SER A 114 -10.59 43.95 21.12
CA SER A 114 -10.83 45.39 21.06
C SER A 114 -9.70 46.13 20.33
N GLU A 115 -9.95 47.38 19.93
CA GLU A 115 -8.96 48.21 19.22
C GLU A 115 -7.87 48.79 20.16
N GLU A 116 -7.99 48.56 21.46
CA GLU A 116 -7.23 49.24 22.52
C GLU A 116 -5.82 48.66 22.69
N CYS A 117 -5.65 47.37 22.40
CA CYS A 117 -4.43 46.64 22.64
C CYS A 117 -3.76 46.19 21.33
N PRO A 118 -2.78 46.95 20.79
CA PRO A 118 -2.06 46.57 19.58
C PRO A 118 -1.37 45.20 19.68
N LEU A 119 -0.97 44.81 20.90
CA LEU A 119 -0.36 43.50 21.15
C LEU A 119 -1.36 42.34 20.98
N ALA A 120 -2.63 42.54 21.33
CA ALA A 120 -3.68 41.55 21.10
C ALA A 120 -3.97 41.38 19.60
N ILE A 121 -4.01 42.50 18.86
CA ILE A 121 -4.16 42.49 17.40
C ILE A 121 -2.97 41.78 16.73
N LEU A 122 -1.74 42.06 17.15
CA LEU A 122 -0.55 41.38 16.63
C LEU A 122 -0.58 39.87 16.94
N ALA A 123 -0.93 39.50 18.18
CA ALA A 123 -1.06 38.09 18.57
C ALA A 123 -2.12 37.36 17.74
N LEU A 124 -3.26 38.02 17.46
CA LEU A 124 -4.30 37.53 16.56
C LEU A 124 -3.77 37.29 15.15
N VAL A 125 -3.06 38.25 14.56
CA VAL A 125 -2.47 38.11 13.22
C VAL A 125 -1.45 36.96 13.18
N VAL A 126 -0.57 36.87 14.18
CA VAL A 126 0.40 35.77 14.28
C VAL A 126 -0.30 34.43 14.41
N GLN A 127 -1.36 34.33 15.22
CA GLN A 127 -2.16 33.12 15.37
C GLN A 127 -2.75 32.69 14.03
N LEU A 128 -3.34 33.61 13.26
CA LEU A 128 -3.93 33.31 11.95
C LEU A 128 -2.87 32.80 10.96
N VAL A 129 -1.69 33.43 10.89
CA VAL A 129 -0.61 33.00 10.00
C VAL A 129 -0.10 31.60 10.37
N VAL A 130 0.18 31.36 11.66
CA VAL A 130 0.65 30.05 12.15
C VAL A 130 -0.39 28.96 11.88
N THR A 131 -1.67 29.28 12.07
CA THR A 131 -2.79 28.37 11.80
C THR A 131 -2.86 27.99 10.32
N GLY A 132 -2.84 28.97 9.42
CA GLY A 132 -2.90 28.70 7.98
C GLY A 132 -1.74 27.81 7.52
N LEU A 133 -0.53 28.06 8.01
CA LEU A 133 0.63 27.21 7.72
C LEU A 133 0.46 25.77 8.25
N ALA A 134 -0.06 25.63 9.48
CA ALA A 134 -0.32 24.32 10.07
C ALA A 134 -1.41 23.54 9.30
N GLU A 135 -2.50 24.21 8.90
CA GLU A 135 -3.58 23.61 8.12
C GLU A 135 -3.12 23.12 6.75
N ILE A 136 -2.30 23.91 6.05
CA ILE A 136 -1.68 23.51 4.78
C ILE A 136 -0.83 22.25 4.98
N PHE A 137 -0.01 22.22 6.04
CA PHE A 137 0.84 21.07 6.34
C PHE A 137 0.01 19.81 6.64
N VAL A 138 -1.01 19.93 7.49
CA VAL A 138 -1.92 18.82 7.84
C VAL A 138 -2.61 18.30 6.58
N THR A 139 -3.26 19.18 5.82
CA THR A 139 -4.00 18.81 4.61
C THR A 139 -3.09 18.16 3.58
N GLY A 140 -1.90 18.73 3.36
CA GLY A 140 -0.89 18.16 2.47
C GLY A 140 -0.44 16.77 2.92
N ALA A 141 -0.16 16.57 4.21
CA ALA A 141 0.25 15.29 4.76
C ALA A 141 -0.86 14.22 4.73
N PHE A 142 -2.12 14.63 4.85
CA PHE A 142 -3.28 13.74 4.67
C PHE A 142 -3.45 13.32 3.21
N LEU A 143 -3.49 14.30 2.31
CA LEU A 143 -3.66 14.05 0.87
C LEU A 143 -2.53 13.19 0.32
N ALA A 144 -1.28 13.49 0.69
CA ALA A 144 -0.12 12.70 0.29
C ALA A 144 -0.21 11.24 0.76
N LYS A 145 -0.72 10.98 1.97
CA LYS A 145 -0.90 9.61 2.48
C LYS A 145 -2.06 8.90 1.79
N LEU A 146 -3.16 9.59 1.51
CA LEU A 146 -4.33 9.04 0.82
C LEU A 146 -4.02 8.72 -0.65
N ALA A 147 -3.19 9.53 -1.30
CA ALA A 147 -2.76 9.33 -2.68
C ALA A 147 -1.81 8.13 -2.86
N ARG A 148 -1.29 7.54 -1.77
CA ARG A 148 -0.34 6.42 -1.88
C ARG A 148 -1.01 5.15 -2.44
N PRO A 149 -0.41 4.47 -3.44
CA PRO A 149 -0.92 3.24 -4.04
C PRO A 149 -1.01 2.01 -3.14
N LYS A 150 -0.75 2.10 -1.83
CA LYS A 150 -0.53 0.90 -1.00
C LYS A 150 -1.71 -0.07 -1.02
N LYS A 151 -2.94 0.44 -0.90
CA LYS A 151 -4.17 -0.37 -1.00
C LYS A 151 -4.42 -0.91 -2.40
N ARG A 152 -3.80 -0.32 -3.43
CA ARG A 152 -3.90 -0.82 -4.81
C ARG A 152 -3.01 -2.05 -5.00
N ALA A 153 -1.81 -2.05 -4.45
CA ALA A 153 -0.91 -3.21 -4.52
C ALA A 153 -1.57 -4.48 -3.93
N GLU A 154 -2.38 -4.33 -2.88
CA GLU A 154 -3.17 -5.42 -2.26
C GLU A 154 -4.28 -5.99 -3.18
N SER A 155 -4.70 -5.26 -4.22
CA SER A 155 -5.68 -5.76 -5.20
C SER A 155 -5.06 -6.51 -6.37
N ILE A 156 -3.73 -6.66 -6.36
CA ILE A 156 -2.98 -7.45 -7.34
C ILE A 156 -2.74 -8.81 -6.71
N LYS A 157 -3.33 -9.85 -7.30
CA LYS A 157 -3.21 -11.23 -6.80
C LYS A 157 -2.14 -11.96 -7.62
N PHE A 158 -1.21 -12.60 -6.92
CA PHE A 158 -0.28 -13.58 -7.50
C PHE A 158 -0.80 -14.99 -7.26
N SER A 159 -0.48 -15.92 -8.15
CA SER A 159 -0.75 -17.34 -7.93
C SER A 159 -0.06 -17.85 -6.69
N ARG A 160 -0.73 -18.71 -5.92
CA ARG A 160 -0.17 -19.29 -4.70
C ARG A 160 1.14 -20.05 -4.95
N SER A 161 1.18 -20.79 -6.06
CA SER A 161 2.34 -21.54 -6.53
C SER A 161 2.84 -21.00 -7.87
N ALA A 162 4.13 -21.16 -8.14
CA ALA A 162 4.67 -21.04 -9.48
C ALA A 162 4.72 -22.44 -10.12
N VAL A 163 4.67 -22.53 -11.43
CA VAL A 163 4.66 -23.84 -12.12
C VAL A 163 5.74 -23.89 -13.20
N VAL A 164 6.31 -25.07 -13.43
CA VAL A 164 7.32 -25.29 -14.48
C VAL A 164 6.77 -26.30 -15.47
N CYS A 165 6.70 -25.92 -16.74
CA CYS A 165 6.24 -26.79 -17.83
C CYS A 165 7.03 -26.51 -19.12
N GLU A 166 6.97 -27.45 -20.06
CA GLU A 166 7.44 -27.20 -21.43
C GLU A 166 6.34 -26.50 -22.24
N ARG A 167 6.69 -25.33 -22.80
CA ARG A 167 5.81 -24.52 -23.62
C ARG A 167 6.51 -24.17 -24.93
N GLN A 168 5.93 -24.56 -26.06
CA GLN A 168 6.53 -24.40 -27.39
C GLN A 168 7.97 -24.95 -27.47
N GLY A 169 8.23 -26.12 -26.85
CA GLY A 169 9.54 -26.78 -26.85
C GLY A 169 10.59 -26.15 -25.93
N ARG A 170 10.23 -25.16 -25.11
CA ARG A 170 11.13 -24.53 -24.12
C ARG A 170 10.58 -24.73 -22.71
N ARG A 171 11.46 -25.01 -21.74
CA ARG A 171 11.07 -25.09 -20.33
C ARG A 171 10.88 -23.69 -19.77
N CYS A 172 9.71 -23.43 -19.21
CA CYS A 172 9.34 -22.12 -18.70
C CYS A 172 8.87 -22.22 -17.26
N LEU A 173 9.37 -21.33 -16.41
CA LEU A 173 8.81 -21.05 -15.10
C LEU A 173 7.69 -20.02 -15.27
N MET A 174 6.51 -20.33 -14.75
CA MET A 174 5.30 -19.55 -14.97
C MET A 174 4.71 -19.06 -13.64
N VAL A 175 4.34 -17.79 -13.64
CA VAL A 175 3.65 -17.12 -12.53
C VAL A 175 2.43 -16.42 -13.06
N ARG A 176 1.28 -16.66 -12.44
CA ARG A 176 0.03 -16.01 -12.84
C ARG A 176 -0.25 -14.80 -11.96
N VAL A 177 -0.66 -13.71 -12.58
CA VAL A 177 -0.93 -12.43 -11.92
C VAL A 177 -2.28 -11.91 -12.40
N ALA A 178 -3.09 -11.37 -11.50
CA ALA A 178 -4.38 -10.78 -11.83
C ALA A 178 -4.60 -9.44 -11.12
N ASN A 179 -5.28 -8.54 -11.81
CA ASN A 179 -5.85 -7.33 -11.24
C ASN A 179 -7.29 -7.62 -10.79
N MET A 180 -7.57 -7.54 -9.49
CA MET A 180 -8.91 -7.81 -8.95
C MET A 180 -9.87 -6.62 -9.05
N ARG A 181 -9.43 -5.50 -9.63
CA ARG A 181 -10.23 -4.28 -9.80
C ARG A 181 -10.48 -3.98 -11.28
N LYS A 182 -11.60 -3.30 -11.55
CA LYS A 182 -12.00 -2.90 -12.91
C LYS A 182 -11.07 -1.87 -13.56
N SER A 183 -10.50 -0.94 -12.79
CA SER A 183 -9.59 0.07 -13.37
C SER A 183 -8.29 -0.60 -13.82
N LEU A 184 -7.71 -0.10 -14.91
CA LEU A 184 -6.57 -0.76 -15.53
C LEU A 184 -5.26 -0.48 -14.79
N LEU A 185 -4.34 -1.44 -14.90
CA LEU A 185 -2.92 -1.24 -14.63
C LEU A 185 -2.22 -1.25 -15.99
N ILE A 186 -1.53 -0.15 -16.29
CA ILE A 186 -0.88 0.14 -17.56
C ILE A 186 0.63 -0.09 -17.39
N GLN A 187 1.34 -0.45 -18.47
CA GLN A 187 2.81 -0.66 -18.45
C GLN A 187 3.21 -1.66 -17.35
N CYS A 188 2.56 -2.81 -17.34
CA CYS A 188 2.83 -3.85 -16.36
C CYS A 188 4.12 -4.57 -16.73
N GLN A 189 5.09 -4.54 -15.83
CA GLN A 189 6.35 -5.27 -15.96
C GLN A 189 6.52 -6.20 -14.78
N LEU A 190 6.71 -7.49 -15.07
CA LEU A 190 7.03 -8.49 -14.06
C LEU A 190 8.54 -8.74 -14.05
N SER A 191 9.13 -8.66 -12.87
CA SER A 191 10.56 -8.91 -12.66
C SER A 191 10.77 -9.89 -11.51
N GLY A 192 11.75 -10.76 -11.65
CA GLY A 192 12.15 -11.74 -10.65
C GLY A 192 13.54 -11.45 -10.10
N LYS A 193 13.74 -11.79 -8.83
CA LYS A 193 15.06 -11.85 -8.19
C LYS A 193 15.20 -13.17 -7.46
N LEU A 194 16.17 -13.97 -7.86
CA LEU A 194 16.57 -15.17 -7.14
C LEU A 194 17.50 -14.79 -6.00
N LEU A 195 17.08 -15.10 -4.78
CA LEU A 195 17.83 -14.95 -3.55
C LEU A 195 18.42 -16.31 -3.18
N SER A 196 19.74 -16.44 -3.17
CA SER A 196 20.40 -17.71 -2.84
C SER A 196 21.72 -17.48 -2.09
N PRO A 197 22.14 -18.38 -1.21
CA PRO A 197 23.47 -18.32 -0.61
C PRO A 197 24.52 -18.57 -1.70
N TYR A 198 25.61 -17.79 -1.67
CA TYR A 198 26.67 -17.90 -2.66
C TYR A 198 28.04 -17.77 -2.01
N VAL A 199 28.99 -18.59 -2.43
CA VAL A 199 30.39 -18.50 -2.03
C VAL A 199 31.21 -18.15 -3.26
N THR A 200 31.97 -17.05 -3.20
CA THR A 200 32.85 -16.63 -4.29
C THR A 200 34.04 -17.59 -4.42
N ARG A 201 34.77 -17.51 -5.54
CA ARG A 201 35.97 -18.35 -5.75
C ARG A 201 37.07 -17.99 -4.76
N GLU A 202 37.06 -16.77 -4.28
CA GLU A 202 37.96 -16.19 -3.29
C GLU A 202 37.57 -16.59 -1.85
N GLY A 203 36.48 -17.33 -1.66
CA GLY A 203 36.01 -17.83 -0.37
C GLY A 203 35.10 -16.87 0.41
N GLU A 204 34.70 -15.75 -0.19
CA GLU A 204 33.74 -14.82 0.42
C GLU A 204 32.35 -15.46 0.45
N LYS A 205 31.78 -15.61 1.65
CA LYS A 205 30.45 -16.18 1.85
C LYS A 205 29.43 -15.05 1.90
N SER A 206 28.59 -14.94 0.87
CA SER A 206 27.41 -14.08 0.89
C SER A 206 26.18 -14.89 1.27
N LEU A 207 25.46 -14.42 2.29
CA LEU A 207 24.22 -15.05 2.74
C LEU A 207 23.10 -14.93 1.70
N ILE A 208 23.09 -13.86 0.90
CA ILE A 208 22.07 -13.58 -0.10
C ILE A 208 22.72 -12.92 -1.32
N ARG A 209 22.94 -13.71 -2.37
CA ARG A 209 23.20 -13.21 -3.72
C ARG A 209 21.87 -13.02 -4.44
N GLN A 210 21.73 -11.88 -5.11
CA GLN A 210 20.59 -11.59 -5.98
C GLN A 210 20.98 -11.85 -7.44
N ALA A 211 20.21 -12.66 -8.15
CA ALA A 211 20.29 -12.80 -9.60
C ALA A 211 18.94 -12.41 -10.22
N THR A 212 18.95 -11.66 -11.32
CA THR A 212 17.72 -11.19 -11.97
C THR A 212 17.12 -12.27 -12.86
N LEU A 213 15.79 -12.34 -12.89
CA LEU A 213 15.01 -13.15 -13.81
C LEU A 213 14.00 -12.25 -14.52
N ASP A 214 14.02 -12.25 -15.84
CA ASP A 214 13.08 -11.48 -16.63
C ASP A 214 11.88 -12.35 -17.01
N PHE A 215 10.68 -11.83 -16.79
CA PHE A 215 9.43 -12.51 -17.11
C PHE A 215 8.78 -11.84 -18.31
N GLN A 216 8.43 -12.65 -19.30
CA GLN A 216 7.83 -12.21 -20.56
C GLN A 216 6.40 -12.72 -20.67
N LEU A 217 5.58 -12.02 -21.44
CA LEU A 217 4.29 -12.55 -21.90
C LEU A 217 4.53 -13.32 -23.20
N ASP A 218 3.70 -14.32 -23.50
CA ASP A 218 3.89 -15.24 -24.64
C ASP A 218 4.13 -14.59 -26.00
N SER A 219 3.63 -13.37 -26.18
CA SER A 219 3.69 -12.60 -27.42
C SER A 219 4.46 -11.28 -27.32
N SER A 220 4.89 -10.86 -26.12
CA SER A 220 5.52 -9.55 -25.90
C SER A 220 6.31 -9.49 -24.59
N ASP A 221 7.44 -8.78 -24.62
CA ASP A 221 8.23 -8.47 -23.42
C ASP A 221 7.48 -7.53 -22.48
N GLU A 222 6.64 -6.65 -23.02
CA GLU A 222 5.86 -5.68 -22.24
C GLU A 222 4.37 -6.01 -22.27
N CYS A 223 3.73 -5.99 -21.09
CA CYS A 223 2.29 -6.09 -20.97
C CYS A 223 1.68 -4.69 -20.93
N PRO A 224 1.01 -4.23 -21.99
CA PRO A 224 0.48 -2.87 -22.04
C PRO A 224 -0.65 -2.65 -21.01
N PHE A 225 -1.46 -3.69 -20.71
CA PHE A 225 -2.53 -3.62 -19.73
C PHE A 225 -2.85 -4.98 -19.07
N LEU A 226 -3.03 -4.98 -17.74
CA LEU A 226 -3.50 -6.15 -16.98
C LEU A 226 -5.02 -6.07 -16.73
N LEU A 227 -5.81 -6.45 -17.73
CA LEU A 227 -7.28 -6.49 -17.67
C LEU A 227 -7.83 -7.82 -17.13
N MET A 228 -7.16 -8.92 -17.48
CA MET A 228 -7.51 -10.29 -17.10
C MET A 228 -6.33 -10.97 -16.39
N PRO A 229 -6.52 -12.11 -15.72
CA PRO A 229 -5.40 -12.90 -15.24
C PRO A 229 -4.45 -13.25 -16.40
N LEU A 230 -3.18 -12.92 -16.26
CA LEU A 230 -2.14 -13.22 -17.24
C LEU A 230 -1.09 -14.13 -16.62
N THR A 231 -0.58 -15.06 -17.42
CA THR A 231 0.54 -15.93 -17.04
C THR A 231 1.81 -15.38 -17.65
N PHE A 232 2.73 -14.97 -16.78
CA PHE A 232 4.06 -14.52 -17.16
C PHE A 232 5.02 -15.70 -17.12
N CYS A 233 5.88 -15.78 -18.13
CA CYS A 233 6.79 -16.90 -18.34
C CYS A 233 8.25 -16.42 -18.29
N HIS A 234 9.09 -17.14 -17.57
CA HIS A 234 10.54 -17.01 -17.63
C HIS A 234 11.11 -18.27 -18.28
N VAL A 235 11.80 -18.10 -19.42
CA VAL A 235 12.43 -19.22 -20.13
C VAL A 235 13.67 -19.66 -19.35
N LEU A 236 13.75 -20.96 -19.01
CA LEU A 236 14.89 -21.58 -18.36
C LEU A 236 15.96 -21.91 -19.41
N ASP A 237 16.56 -20.89 -20.00
CA ASP A 237 17.67 -21.02 -20.94
C ASP A 237 19.03 -21.08 -20.22
N GLY A 238 20.12 -21.23 -20.97
CA GLY A 238 21.48 -21.28 -20.39
C GLY A 238 21.96 -19.99 -19.72
N ARG A 239 21.23 -18.87 -19.88
CA ARG A 239 21.51 -17.59 -19.21
C ARG A 239 20.73 -17.44 -17.91
N SER A 240 19.63 -18.19 -17.76
CA SER A 240 18.82 -18.21 -16.55
C SER A 240 19.66 -18.67 -15.35
N PRO A 241 19.56 -18.01 -14.18
CA PRO A 241 20.16 -18.52 -12.94
C PRO A 241 19.49 -19.81 -12.45
N LEU A 242 18.39 -20.23 -13.08
CA LEU A 242 17.68 -21.49 -12.84
C LEU A 242 17.87 -22.51 -13.99
N ALA A 243 18.86 -22.32 -14.87
CA ALA A 243 19.11 -23.20 -16.01
C ALA A 243 19.33 -24.68 -15.62
N ASP A 244 19.96 -24.90 -14.47
CA ASP A 244 20.29 -26.23 -13.95
C ASP A 244 19.19 -26.82 -13.06
N LEU A 245 18.04 -26.16 -12.95
CA LEU A 245 16.90 -26.65 -12.19
C LEU A 245 16.28 -27.88 -12.88
N THR A 246 16.02 -28.92 -12.10
CA THR A 246 15.37 -30.17 -12.53
C THR A 246 14.30 -30.58 -11.52
N ALA A 247 13.40 -31.46 -11.92
CA ALA A 247 12.35 -31.99 -11.03
C ALA A 247 12.94 -32.57 -9.72
N ASP A 248 14.06 -33.28 -9.83
CA ASP A 248 14.68 -33.98 -8.70
C ASP A 248 15.45 -33.05 -7.77
N ASN A 249 16.04 -31.97 -8.30
CA ASN A 249 16.86 -31.05 -7.51
C ASN A 249 16.04 -29.90 -6.90
N LEU A 250 14.84 -29.64 -7.40
CA LEU A 250 13.98 -28.55 -6.94
C LEU A 250 13.68 -28.65 -5.43
N PRO A 251 13.31 -29.81 -4.85
CA PRO A 251 12.96 -29.88 -3.42
C PRO A 251 14.17 -29.70 -2.49
N THR A 252 15.38 -30.03 -2.96
CA THR A 252 16.61 -29.99 -2.16
C THR A 252 17.36 -28.65 -2.27
N ARG A 253 17.03 -27.85 -3.29
CA ARG A 253 17.62 -26.54 -3.47
C ARG A 253 17.21 -25.55 -2.38
N GLN A 254 18.12 -24.61 -2.11
CA GLN A 254 17.91 -23.51 -1.16
C GLN A 254 17.97 -22.19 -1.91
N PHE A 255 16.81 -21.68 -2.31
CA PHE A 255 16.65 -20.34 -2.85
C PHE A 255 15.28 -19.79 -2.53
N GLU A 256 15.10 -18.49 -2.69
CA GLU A 256 13.80 -17.82 -2.67
C GLU A 256 13.69 -16.98 -3.93
N LEU A 257 12.62 -17.15 -4.70
CA LEU A 257 12.33 -16.35 -5.87
C LEU A 257 11.39 -15.21 -5.48
N LEU A 258 11.92 -14.00 -5.41
CA LEU A 258 11.13 -12.78 -5.22
C LEU A 258 10.59 -12.33 -6.57
N VAL A 259 9.27 -12.23 -6.70
CA VAL A 259 8.60 -11.73 -7.91
C VAL A 259 7.97 -10.39 -7.61
N THR A 260 8.20 -9.41 -8.48
CA THR A 260 7.74 -8.04 -8.35
C THR A 260 7.03 -7.60 -9.62
N LEU A 261 5.76 -7.22 -9.48
CA LEU A 261 5.00 -6.55 -10.53
C LEU A 261 5.08 -5.04 -10.30
N ASN A 262 5.60 -4.33 -11.29
CA ASN A 262 5.49 -2.88 -11.40
C ASN A 262 4.39 -2.55 -12.41
N GLY A 263 3.54 -1.57 -12.12
CA GLY A 263 2.56 -1.08 -13.08
C GLY A 263 2.06 0.31 -12.72
N THR A 264 1.56 1.04 -13.70
CA THR A 264 1.07 2.41 -13.55
C THR A 264 -0.45 2.40 -13.41
N MET A 265 -0.98 3.08 -12.39
CA MET A 265 -2.42 3.19 -12.21
C MET A 265 -3.04 4.17 -13.20
N GLU A 266 -4.04 3.72 -13.96
CA GLU A 266 -4.77 4.55 -14.93
C GLU A 266 -5.34 5.84 -14.33
N SER A 267 -5.90 5.78 -13.12
CA SER A 267 -6.64 6.91 -12.53
C SER A 267 -5.76 8.02 -11.94
N THR A 268 -4.50 7.74 -11.63
CA THR A 268 -3.61 8.69 -10.91
C THR A 268 -2.24 8.85 -11.56
N GLY A 269 -1.88 7.99 -12.53
CA GLY A 269 -0.54 7.96 -13.12
C GLY A 269 0.57 7.51 -12.16
N ALA A 270 0.24 7.17 -10.90
CA ALA A 270 1.25 6.76 -9.93
C ALA A 270 1.65 5.29 -10.13
N ILE A 271 2.94 5.03 -9.93
CA ILE A 271 3.53 3.69 -10.02
C ILE A 271 3.13 2.88 -8.78
N CYS A 272 2.59 1.70 -9.02
CA CYS A 272 2.22 0.71 -8.03
C CYS A 272 3.17 -0.49 -8.14
N GLN A 273 3.73 -0.91 -7.01
CA GLN A 273 4.57 -2.09 -6.92
C GLN A 273 3.92 -3.12 -5.99
N SER A 274 3.72 -4.34 -6.49
CA SER A 274 3.28 -5.49 -5.68
C SER A 274 4.30 -6.62 -5.78
N ARG A 275 4.47 -7.36 -4.69
CA ARG A 275 5.56 -8.35 -4.54
C ARG A 275 5.04 -9.62 -3.89
N THR A 276 5.62 -10.74 -4.27
CA THR A 276 5.41 -12.04 -3.63
C THR A 276 6.70 -12.85 -3.68
N SER A 277 6.79 -13.92 -2.90
CA SER A 277 7.93 -14.84 -2.91
C SER A 277 7.49 -16.27 -3.21
N TYR A 278 8.37 -17.04 -3.86
CA TYR A 278 8.23 -18.47 -4.06
C TYR A 278 9.45 -19.19 -3.52
N VAL A 279 9.24 -20.05 -2.53
CA VAL A 279 10.26 -21.01 -2.09
C VAL A 279 10.17 -22.29 -2.93
N PRO A 280 11.19 -23.16 -2.95
CA PRO A 280 11.23 -24.28 -3.88
C PRO A 280 10.06 -25.26 -3.71
N GLN A 281 9.52 -25.39 -2.49
CA GLN A 281 8.33 -26.21 -2.20
C GLN A 281 7.02 -25.62 -2.78
N GLU A 282 7.03 -24.33 -3.14
CA GLU A 282 5.88 -23.62 -3.75
C GLU A 282 6.02 -23.54 -5.29
N ILE A 283 7.01 -24.21 -5.86
CA ILE A 283 7.21 -24.35 -7.30
C ILE A 283 6.83 -25.78 -7.69
N LEU A 284 5.87 -25.93 -8.60
CA LEU A 284 5.35 -27.23 -9.02
C LEU A 284 5.92 -27.60 -10.39
N TRP A 285 6.70 -28.68 -10.44
CA TRP A 285 7.31 -29.16 -11.68
C TRP A 285 6.37 -30.08 -12.47
N GLY A 286 6.26 -29.86 -13.77
CA GLY A 286 5.37 -30.64 -14.66
C GLY A 286 3.90 -30.26 -14.53
N TYR A 287 3.61 -29.05 -14.05
CA TYR A 287 2.25 -28.53 -13.92
C TYR A 287 2.07 -27.29 -14.80
N GLU A 288 0.83 -27.07 -15.23
CA GLU A 288 0.40 -25.85 -15.89
C GLU A 288 -0.88 -25.32 -15.22
N PHE A 289 -1.15 -24.04 -15.39
CA PHE A 289 -2.31 -23.42 -14.77
C PHE A 289 -3.59 -23.68 -15.58
N LYS A 290 -4.70 -24.03 -14.91
CA LYS A 290 -6.00 -24.18 -15.58
C LYS A 290 -6.46 -22.89 -16.23
N ALA A 291 -7.21 -22.99 -17.33
CA ALA A 291 -7.87 -21.84 -17.95
C ALA A 291 -8.81 -21.15 -16.95
N VAL A 292 -8.80 -19.82 -16.95
CA VAL A 292 -9.60 -18.99 -16.03
C VAL A 292 -10.64 -18.15 -16.75
N LEU A 293 -10.62 -18.18 -18.08
CA LEU A 293 -11.46 -17.35 -18.93
C LEU A 293 -12.43 -18.24 -19.68
N PHE A 294 -13.71 -18.00 -19.45
CA PHE A 294 -14.79 -18.78 -20.02
C PHE A 294 -15.73 -17.84 -20.77
N ASN A 295 -16.33 -18.34 -21.85
CA ASN A 295 -17.33 -17.60 -22.58
C ASN A 295 -18.70 -17.88 -21.96
N THR A 296 -19.45 -16.82 -21.64
CA THR A 296 -20.83 -17.01 -21.20
C THR A 296 -21.74 -17.25 -22.40
N PRO A 297 -22.90 -17.92 -22.21
CA PRO A 297 -23.91 -18.07 -23.26
C PRO A 297 -24.38 -16.75 -23.86
N ALA A 298 -24.26 -15.65 -23.12
CA ALA A 298 -24.57 -14.28 -23.57
C ALA A 298 -23.43 -13.58 -24.33
N GLY A 299 -22.34 -14.28 -24.66
CA GLY A 299 -21.20 -13.76 -25.43
C GLY A 299 -20.23 -12.85 -24.66
N LYS A 300 -20.31 -12.81 -23.33
CA LYS A 300 -19.35 -12.08 -22.48
C LYS A 300 -18.27 -13.01 -21.95
N LEU A 301 -17.03 -12.56 -21.96
CA LEU A 301 -15.92 -13.26 -21.31
C LEU A 301 -15.96 -13.04 -19.79
N VAL A 302 -15.96 -14.14 -19.03
CA VAL A 302 -15.94 -14.10 -17.56
C VAL A 302 -14.67 -14.76 -17.06
N ALA A 303 -13.97 -14.08 -16.15
CA ALA A 303 -12.83 -14.62 -15.44
C ALA A 303 -13.30 -15.26 -14.13
N ASP A 304 -13.25 -16.59 -14.03
CA ASP A 304 -13.57 -17.31 -12.79
C ASP A 304 -12.32 -17.46 -11.92
N PHE A 305 -12.31 -16.75 -10.80
CA PHE A 305 -11.19 -16.74 -9.86
C PHE A 305 -11.09 -18.02 -9.01
N SER A 306 -12.10 -18.89 -9.03
CA SER A 306 -12.05 -20.21 -8.37
C SER A 306 -10.93 -21.07 -8.97
N PHE A 307 -10.75 -21.00 -10.29
CA PHE A 307 -9.69 -21.70 -11.04
C PHE A 307 -8.35 -20.95 -11.05
N PHE A 308 -8.25 -19.79 -10.39
CA PHE A 308 -7.05 -18.94 -10.49
C PHE A 308 -5.79 -19.64 -10.00
N ASP A 309 -5.89 -20.30 -8.85
CA ASP A 309 -4.79 -21.02 -8.20
C ASP A 309 -4.74 -22.51 -8.59
N GLU A 310 -5.70 -22.98 -9.40
CA GLU A 310 -5.75 -24.38 -9.80
C GLU A 310 -4.75 -24.71 -10.91
N VAL A 311 -4.13 -25.88 -10.76
CA VAL A 311 -3.10 -26.40 -11.66
C VAL A 311 -3.44 -27.83 -12.06
N HIS A 312 -3.02 -28.24 -13.25
CA HIS A 312 -3.12 -29.62 -13.73
C HIS A 312 -1.76 -30.08 -14.27
N ARG A 313 -1.59 -31.39 -14.47
CA ARG A 313 -0.33 -31.92 -14.99
C ARG A 313 -0.19 -31.61 -16.47
N CYS A 314 1.01 -31.23 -16.88
CA CYS A 314 1.33 -30.98 -18.27
C CYS A 314 1.09 -32.23 -19.12
N GLY A 315 0.37 -32.06 -20.24
CA GLY A 315 0.08 -33.14 -21.18
C GLY A 315 -1.17 -33.97 -20.84
N GLU A 316 -1.82 -33.74 -19.69
CA GLU A 316 -3.22 -34.11 -19.55
C GLU A 316 -4.05 -33.15 -20.41
N PRO A 317 -4.90 -33.63 -21.34
CA PRO A 317 -5.73 -32.75 -22.12
C PRO A 317 -6.56 -31.89 -21.16
N ALA A 318 -6.40 -30.57 -21.24
CA ALA A 318 -7.25 -29.62 -20.54
C ALA A 318 -8.68 -29.99 -20.93
N ALA A 319 -9.41 -30.59 -20.00
CA ALA A 319 -10.69 -31.19 -20.31
C ALA A 319 -11.60 -30.06 -20.79
N LEU A 320 -11.88 -30.05 -22.10
CA LEU A 320 -12.89 -29.21 -22.75
C LEU A 320 -14.32 -29.61 -22.33
N THR A 321 -14.47 -30.29 -21.19
CA THR A 321 -15.68 -30.98 -20.76
C THR A 321 -16.46 -30.26 -19.65
N ASP A 322 -16.06 -29.05 -19.22
CA ASP A 322 -16.86 -28.33 -18.23
C ASP A 322 -18.00 -27.51 -18.84
N ASP A 323 -17.92 -27.15 -20.14
CA ASP A 323 -19.08 -26.52 -20.80
C ASP A 323 -20.16 -27.56 -21.11
N THR A 324 -19.81 -28.80 -21.48
CA THR A 324 -20.81 -29.80 -21.88
C THR A 324 -21.51 -30.44 -20.68
N GLU A 325 -20.79 -30.80 -19.61
CA GLU A 325 -21.40 -31.37 -18.41
C GLU A 325 -22.22 -30.31 -17.65
N LYS A 326 -21.75 -29.06 -17.58
CA LYS A 326 -22.48 -27.98 -16.91
C LYS A 326 -23.71 -27.55 -17.70
N LEU A 327 -23.65 -27.51 -19.04
CA LEU A 327 -24.84 -27.30 -19.89
C LEU A 327 -25.82 -28.48 -19.79
N GLN A 328 -25.34 -29.72 -19.70
CA GLN A 328 -26.20 -30.90 -19.52
C GLN A 328 -26.87 -30.92 -18.14
N LEU A 329 -26.15 -30.54 -17.08
CA LEU A 329 -26.70 -30.41 -15.72
C LEU A 329 -27.70 -29.25 -15.63
N GLU A 330 -27.46 -28.12 -16.29
CA GLU A 330 -28.41 -27.01 -16.38
C GLU A 330 -29.66 -27.37 -17.20
N GLU A 331 -29.53 -28.14 -18.30
CA GLU A 331 -30.65 -28.68 -19.08
C GLU A 331 -31.44 -29.76 -18.33
N GLU A 332 -30.79 -30.61 -17.54
CA GLU A 332 -31.48 -31.56 -16.64
C GLU A 332 -32.25 -30.84 -15.53
N TYR A 333 -31.65 -29.82 -14.91
CA TYR A 333 -32.32 -29.01 -13.89
C TYR A 333 -33.55 -28.29 -14.46
N ARG A 334 -33.44 -27.77 -15.69
CA ARG A 334 -34.54 -27.09 -16.39
C ARG A 334 -35.67 -28.07 -16.72
N ARG A 335 -35.35 -29.26 -17.23
CA ARG A 335 -36.33 -30.32 -17.50
C ARG A 335 -37.05 -30.80 -16.24
N HIS A 336 -36.34 -30.89 -15.11
CA HIS A 336 -36.98 -31.22 -13.84
C HIS A 336 -37.91 -30.09 -13.34
N SER A 337 -37.54 -28.82 -13.53
CA SER A 337 -38.38 -27.69 -13.12
C SER A 337 -39.66 -27.52 -13.95
N GLU A 338 -39.67 -27.97 -15.21
CA GLU A 338 -40.83 -27.91 -16.11
C GLU A 338 -41.74 -29.14 -15.98
N ALA A 339 -41.27 -30.23 -15.36
CA ALA A 339 -42.06 -31.45 -15.12
C ALA A 339 -42.87 -31.41 -13.81
N ASP A 340 -42.59 -30.45 -12.93
CA ASP A 340 -43.26 -30.23 -11.63
C ASP A 340 -44.34 -29.13 -11.67
N LEU A 341 -44.81 -28.75 -12.87
CA LEU A 341 -45.87 -27.78 -13.14
C LEU A 341 -46.93 -28.41 -14.05
#